data_AF-A0A327YLD8-F1
#
_entry.id   AF-A0A327YLD8-F1
#
_cell.length_a   1.000
_cell.length_b   1.000
_cell.length_c   1.000
_cell.angle_alpha   90.00
_cell.angle_beta   90.00
_cell.angle_gamma   90.00
#
_symmetry.space_group_name_H-M   'P 1'
#
loop_
_entity.id
_entity.type
_entity.pdbx_description
1 polymer ?
#
loop_
_entity_poly.entity_id
_entity_poly.type
_entity_poly.pdbx_seq_one_letter_code
_entity_poly.pdbx_strand_id
1 'polypeptide(L)'
;MKPFDLENKNEIKSGFKVPENYFEQFEAKMMAQIPIEKETKVVSLFYRKQVWISAIAAVFLIAIAIPVYFNMAKESSLDASTIESYLSQQQGIGITELSKHLTDEDITAIENNLSLNESNPDAVEDYLSESENLEYYINE
;
A
#
# COMPACT_ATOMS: atom_id res chain seq x y z
N MET A 1 -100.05 18.68 36.57
CA MET A 1 -99.10 19.69 36.03
C MET A 1 -99.87 20.63 35.13
N LYS A 2 -99.56 21.94 35.12
CA LYS A 2 -100.20 22.94 34.23
C LYS A 2 -99.71 22.72 32.78
N PRO A 3 -100.56 22.90 31.74
CA PRO A 3 -100.13 22.73 30.35
C PRO A 3 -99.09 23.80 29.98
N PHE A 4 -98.04 23.38 29.29
CA PHE A 4 -96.99 24.24 28.76
C PHE A 4 -97.53 24.94 27.52
N ASP A 5 -97.63 26.28 27.57
CA ASP A 5 -98.19 27.10 26.51
C ASP A 5 -97.04 27.75 25.71
N LEU A 6 -96.95 27.41 24.42
CA LEU A 6 -95.87 27.83 23.50
C LEU A 6 -96.15 29.20 22.85
N GLU A 7 -97.35 29.75 23.04
CA GLU A 7 -97.81 30.93 22.29
C GLU A 7 -97.42 32.26 22.95
N ASN A 8 -96.93 32.23 24.20
CA ASN A 8 -96.46 33.42 24.91
C ASN A 8 -94.95 33.60 24.75
N LYS A 9 -94.59 34.64 23.98
CA LYS A 9 -93.27 34.95 23.43
C LYS A 9 -92.21 35.39 24.47
N ASN A 10 -92.01 34.61 25.53
CA ASN A 10 -90.87 34.79 26.43
C ASN A 10 -89.69 33.99 25.88
N GLU A 11 -88.95 34.59 24.95
CA GLU A 11 -87.72 34.01 24.40
C GLU A 11 -86.73 33.70 25.54
N ILE A 12 -86.54 32.42 25.84
CA ILE A 12 -85.54 31.96 26.81
C ILE A 12 -84.17 32.32 26.20
N LYS A 13 -83.51 33.35 26.76
CA LYS A 13 -82.17 33.74 26.30
C LYS A 13 -81.22 32.56 26.50
N SER A 14 -80.65 32.05 25.42
CA SER A 14 -79.62 31.02 25.46
C SER A 14 -78.45 31.51 26.33
N GLY A 15 -78.06 30.72 27.34
CA GLY A 15 -76.94 31.04 28.23
C GLY A 15 -75.56 30.96 27.55
N PHE A 16 -75.51 30.46 26.32
CA PHE A 16 -74.30 30.35 25.53
C PHE A 16 -74.27 31.44 24.47
N LYS A 17 -73.81 32.64 24.86
CA LYS A 17 -73.50 33.73 23.92
C LYS A 17 -71.99 33.86 23.80
N VAL A 18 -71.47 33.83 22.57
CA VAL A 18 -70.06 34.10 22.32
C VAL A 18 -69.73 35.56 22.65
N PRO A 19 -68.52 35.85 23.16
CA PRO A 19 -68.06 37.22 23.35
C PRO A 19 -68.08 38.01 22.03
N GLU A 20 -68.25 39.32 22.15
CA GLU A 20 -68.14 40.24 21.02
C GLU A 20 -66.76 40.10 20.36
N ASN A 21 -66.72 40.00 19.04
CA ASN A 21 -65.51 39.88 18.22
C ASN A 21 -64.65 38.62 18.51
N TYR A 22 -65.24 37.57 19.10
CA TYR A 22 -64.54 36.29 19.34
C TYR A 22 -63.93 35.71 18.06
N PHE A 23 -64.74 35.62 16.99
CA PHE A 23 -64.30 35.04 15.71
C PHE A 23 -63.34 35.96 14.96
N GLU A 24 -63.50 37.28 15.08
CA GLU A 24 -62.61 38.26 14.45
C GLU A 24 -61.19 38.21 15.03
N GLN A 25 -61.07 37.96 16.34
CA GLN A 25 -59.76 37.89 17.02
C GLN A 25 -59.18 36.47 17.10
N PHE A 26 -59.95 35.45 16.69
CA PHE A 26 -59.53 34.06 16.83
C PHE A 26 -58.28 33.75 16.01
N GLU A 27 -58.26 34.17 14.74
CA GLU A 27 -57.13 33.93 13.84
C GLU A 27 -55.84 34.57 14.37
N ALA A 28 -55.93 35.84 14.80
CA ALA A 28 -54.78 36.56 15.37
C ALA A 28 -54.25 35.89 16.64
N LYS A 29 -55.14 35.41 17.51
CA LYS A 29 -54.75 34.68 18.74
C LYS A 29 -54.11 33.33 18.45
N MET A 30 -54.62 32.61 17.45
CA MET A 30 -54.07 31.34 17.01
C MET A 30 -52.66 31.52 16.45
N MET A 31 -52.46 32.46 15.53
CA MET A 31 -51.15 32.73 14.92
C MET A 31 -50.12 33.22 15.94
N ALA A 32 -50.53 33.97 16.97
CA ALA A 32 -49.65 34.39 18.06
C ALA A 32 -49.21 33.25 18.98
N GLN A 33 -49.96 32.14 19.02
CA GLN A 33 -49.63 30.95 19.83
C GLN A 33 -48.80 29.92 19.07
N ILE A 34 -48.68 30.05 17.73
CA ILE A 34 -47.80 29.19 16.96
C ILE A 34 -46.36 29.64 17.22
N PRO A 35 -45.50 28.79 17.80
CA PRO A 35 -44.10 29.13 17.97
C PRO A 35 -43.49 29.33 16.59
N ILE A 36 -42.88 30.49 16.36
CA ILE A 36 -42.03 30.72 15.20
C ILE A 36 -40.88 29.72 15.33
N GLU A 37 -40.91 28.66 14.55
CA GLU A 37 -39.85 27.65 14.54
C GLU A 37 -38.54 28.37 14.23
N LYS A 38 -37.69 28.54 15.25
CA LYS A 38 -36.31 28.94 15.02
C LYS A 38 -35.70 27.84 14.18
N GLU A 39 -35.29 28.16 12.96
CA GLU A 39 -34.57 27.23 12.11
C GLU A 39 -33.42 26.62 12.91
N THR A 40 -33.58 25.36 13.27
CA THR A 40 -32.53 24.64 14.00
C THR A 40 -31.37 24.47 13.04
N LYS A 41 -30.15 24.72 13.53
CA LYS A 41 -28.94 24.59 12.72
C LYS A 41 -28.76 23.12 12.33
N VAL A 42 -29.29 22.75 11.17
CA VAL A 42 -29.11 21.43 10.57
C VAL A 42 -27.77 21.39 9.84
N VAL A 43 -26.98 20.37 10.13
CA VAL A 43 -25.78 20.03 9.34
C VAL A 43 -26.17 18.93 8.37
N SER A 44 -25.91 19.14 7.08
CA SER A 44 -26.24 18.14 6.05
C SER A 44 -25.46 16.84 6.28
N LEU A 45 -26.12 15.68 6.18
CA LEU A 45 -25.50 14.37 6.45
C LEU A 45 -24.62 13.88 5.28
N PHE A 46 -24.64 14.56 4.12
CA PHE A 46 -24.04 14.09 2.88
C PHE A 46 -22.63 14.64 2.58
N TYR A 47 -21.92 15.21 3.55
CA TYR A 47 -20.52 15.68 3.37
C TYR A 47 -19.46 14.54 3.28
N ARG A 48 -19.88 13.28 3.15
CA ARG A 48 -19.01 12.08 3.32
C ARG A 48 -18.05 11.77 2.15
N LYS A 49 -18.00 12.61 1.09
CA LYS A 49 -17.05 12.42 -0.03
C LYS A 49 -15.59 12.70 0.35
N GLN A 50 -15.33 13.52 1.37
CA GLN A 50 -13.97 13.77 1.85
C GLN A 50 -13.31 12.52 2.48
N VAL A 51 -14.10 11.63 3.09
CA VAL A 51 -13.59 10.37 3.64
C VAL A 51 -13.10 9.43 2.53
N TRP A 52 -13.73 9.47 1.35
CA TRP A 52 -13.31 8.67 0.19
C TRP A 52 -11.99 9.18 -0.41
N ILE A 53 -11.78 10.50 -0.41
CA ILE A 53 -10.52 11.11 -0.84
C ILE A 53 -9.37 10.75 0.12
N SER A 54 -9.65 10.63 1.41
CA SER A 54 -8.66 10.18 2.41
C SER A 54 -8.23 8.73 2.23
N ALA A 55 -9.12 7.84 1.76
CA ALA A 55 -8.78 6.43 1.54
C ALA A 55 -7.80 6.25 0.37
N ILE A 56 -7.93 7.08 -0.68
CA ILE A 56 -7.06 7.05 -1.86
C ILE A 56 -5.62 7.41 -1.50
N ALA A 57 -5.41 8.42 -0.65
CA ALA A 57 -4.08 8.86 -0.24
C ALA A 57 -3.29 7.77 0.51
N ALA A 58 -3.94 7.04 1.42
CA ALA A 58 -3.32 5.93 2.15
C ALA A 58 -2.90 4.79 1.22
N VAL A 59 -3.73 4.48 0.21
CA VAL A 59 -3.40 3.46 -0.81
C VAL A 59 -2.20 3.89 -1.64
N PHE A 60 -2.08 5.18 -2.00
CA PHE A 60 -0.91 5.70 -2.72
C PHE A 60 0.38 5.59 -1.90
N LEU A 61 0.33 5.92 -0.60
CA LEU A 61 1.51 5.76 0.27
C LEU A 61 1.96 4.31 0.38
N ILE A 62 1.02 3.38 0.55
CA ILE A 62 1.31 1.94 0.60
C ILE A 62 1.86 1.44 -0.74
N ALA A 63 1.26 1.86 -1.86
CA ALA A 63 1.68 1.48 -3.20
C ALA A 63 3.11 1.93 -3.54
N ILE A 64 3.58 3.05 -2.98
CA ILE A 64 4.96 3.51 -3.14
C ILE A 64 5.89 2.84 -2.12
N ALA A 65 5.46 2.70 -0.86
CA ALA A 65 6.30 2.18 0.22
C ALA A 65 6.67 0.70 0.05
N ILE A 66 5.72 -0.14 -0.41
CA ILE A 66 5.94 -1.58 -0.60
C ILE A 66 7.11 -1.87 -1.56
N PRO A 67 7.09 -1.43 -2.84
CA PRO A 67 8.18 -1.70 -3.76
C PRO A 67 9.49 -1.05 -3.31
N VAL A 68 9.46 0.12 -2.68
CA VAL A 68 10.68 0.75 -2.13
C VAL A 68 11.31 -0.13 -1.05
N TYR A 69 10.52 -0.64 -0.10
CA TYR A 69 11.00 -1.55 0.94
C TYR A 69 11.60 -2.83 0.34
N PHE A 70 10.93 -3.45 -0.63
CA PHE A 70 11.44 -4.66 -1.30
C PHE A 70 12.70 -4.40 -2.13
N ASN A 71 12.84 -3.24 -2.76
CA ASN A 71 14.07 -2.88 -3.49
C ASN A 71 15.24 -2.57 -2.55
N MET A 72 14.97 -2.02 -1.36
CA MET A 72 16.00 -1.73 -0.36
C MET A 72 16.43 -2.99 0.41
N ALA A 73 15.51 -3.93 0.63
CA ALA A 73 15.77 -5.21 1.26
C ALA A 73 16.36 -6.25 0.29
N LYS A 74 16.48 -5.91 -0.99
CA LYS A 74 17.20 -6.73 -1.96
C LYS A 74 18.68 -6.67 -1.59
N GLU A 75 19.17 -7.71 -0.93
CA GLU A 75 20.60 -7.89 -0.68
C GLU A 75 21.39 -7.67 -1.97
N SER A 76 22.47 -6.92 -1.87
CA SER A 76 23.50 -6.93 -2.91
C SER A 76 24.02 -8.36 -3.00
N SER A 77 23.67 -9.08 -4.06
CA SER A 77 24.31 -10.35 -4.38
C SER A 77 25.81 -10.12 -4.36
N LEU A 78 26.56 -11.01 -3.69
CA LEU A 78 28.02 -10.95 -3.68
C LEU A 78 28.51 -10.85 -5.12
N ASP A 79 29.23 -9.76 -5.40
CA ASP A 79 29.80 -9.54 -6.72
C ASP A 79 30.97 -10.51 -6.93
N ALA A 80 31.11 -11.03 -8.15
CA ALA A 80 32.14 -12.01 -8.48
C ALA A 80 33.55 -11.48 -8.16
N SER A 81 33.78 -10.18 -8.38
CA SER A 81 35.05 -9.51 -8.06
C SER A 81 35.38 -9.53 -6.56
N THR A 82 34.37 -9.44 -5.71
CA THR A 82 34.54 -9.48 -4.26
C THR A 82 34.88 -10.89 -3.78
N ILE A 83 34.23 -11.89 -4.38
CA ILE A 83 34.53 -13.31 -4.11
C ILE A 83 35.95 -13.65 -4.55
N GLU A 84 36.35 -13.23 -5.76
CA GLU A 84 37.71 -13.41 -6.28
C GLU A 84 38.77 -12.77 -5.37
N SER A 85 38.53 -11.53 -4.94
CA SER A 85 39.41 -10.83 -4.01
C SER A 85 39.53 -11.53 -2.66
N TYR A 86 38.44 -12.13 -2.16
CA TYR A 86 38.47 -12.91 -0.93
C TYR A 86 39.23 -14.23 -1.11
N LEU A 87 38.96 -14.98 -2.18
CA LEU A 87 39.61 -16.26 -2.46
C LEU A 87 41.11 -16.11 -2.71
N SER A 88 41.54 -15.05 -3.41
CA SER A 88 42.96 -14.76 -3.66
C SER A 88 43.75 -14.42 -2.39
N GLN A 89 43.13 -13.79 -1.39
CA GLN A 89 43.78 -13.44 -0.13
C GLN A 89 43.74 -14.58 0.91
N GLN A 90 42.82 -15.53 0.74
CA GLN A 90 42.59 -16.63 1.66
C GLN A 90 43.63 -17.76 1.43
N GLN A 91 44.63 -17.85 2.31
CA GLN A 91 45.69 -18.89 2.22
C GLN A 91 45.23 -20.33 2.56
N GLY A 92 43.97 -20.51 2.98
CA GLY A 92 43.44 -21.79 3.46
C GLY A 92 42.76 -22.66 2.41
N ILE A 93 42.54 -22.16 1.20
CA ILE A 93 41.83 -22.89 0.14
C ILE A 93 42.87 -23.39 -0.88
N GLY A 94 43.06 -24.70 -0.93
CA GLY A 94 43.97 -25.34 -1.88
C GLY A 94 43.40 -25.43 -3.28
N ILE A 95 44.29 -25.46 -4.28
CA ILE A 95 43.94 -25.65 -5.70
C ILE A 95 43.08 -26.91 -5.96
N THR A 96 43.27 -27.95 -5.16
CA THR A 96 42.52 -29.21 -5.25
C THR A 96 41.07 -29.07 -4.81
N GLU A 97 40.79 -28.16 -3.88
CA GLU A 97 39.42 -27.89 -3.44
C GLU A 97 38.70 -26.98 -4.43
N LEU A 98 39.40 -25.96 -4.96
CA LEU A 98 38.86 -25.11 -6.02
C LEU A 98 38.50 -25.93 -7.26
N SER A 99 39.36 -26.87 -7.66
CA SER A 99 39.14 -27.73 -8.84
C SER A 99 37.84 -28.54 -8.79
N LYS A 100 37.31 -28.87 -7.60
CA LYS A 100 36.05 -29.61 -7.45
C LYS A 100 34.82 -28.77 -7.77
N HIS A 101 34.97 -27.45 -7.74
CA HIS A 101 33.89 -26.49 -7.95
C HIS A 101 33.92 -25.88 -9.35
N LEU A 102 34.91 -26.21 -10.20
CA LEU A 102 34.87 -25.86 -11.61
C LEU A 102 33.83 -26.71 -12.36
N THR A 103 33.06 -26.05 -13.22
CA THR A 103 32.16 -26.73 -14.16
C THR A 103 32.89 -27.09 -15.45
N ASP A 104 32.31 -27.98 -16.26
CA ASP A 104 32.86 -28.32 -17.58
C ASP A 104 32.97 -27.07 -18.48
N GLU A 105 32.04 -26.12 -18.36
CA GLU A 105 32.08 -24.85 -19.09
C GLU A 105 33.28 -24.00 -18.68
N ASP A 106 33.56 -23.91 -17.38
CA ASP A 106 34.74 -23.19 -16.87
C ASP A 106 36.05 -23.82 -17.37
N ILE A 107 36.12 -25.16 -17.40
CA ILE A 107 37.29 -25.90 -17.90
C ILE A 107 37.51 -25.61 -19.39
N THR A 108 36.46 -25.66 -20.22
CA THR A 108 36.60 -25.36 -21.65
C THR A 108 36.98 -23.90 -21.90
N ALA A 109 36.51 -22.96 -21.09
CA ALA A 109 36.93 -21.57 -21.17
C ALA A 109 38.43 -21.40 -20.83
N ILE A 110 38.92 -22.10 -19.81
CA ILE A 110 40.34 -22.08 -19.43
C ILE A 110 41.21 -22.72 -20.53
N GLU A 111 40.79 -23.87 -21.07
CA GLU A 111 41.48 -24.57 -22.16
C GLU A 111 41.67 -23.67 -23.39
N ASN A 112 40.61 -22.96 -23.78
CA ASN A 112 40.67 -21.99 -24.88
C ASN A 112 41.61 -20.82 -24.60
N ASN A 113 41.69 -20.33 -23.35
CA ASN A 113 42.59 -19.24 -22.98
C ASN A 113 44.06 -19.67 -22.92
N LEU A 114 44.34 -20.91 -22.53
CA LEU A 114 45.70 -21.46 -22.44
C LEU A 114 46.28 -21.87 -23.80
N SER A 115 45.54 -21.69 -24.90
CA SER A 115 45.92 -22.15 -26.25
C SER A 115 46.25 -23.65 -26.31
N LEU A 116 45.74 -24.42 -25.35
CA LEU A 116 45.84 -25.87 -25.30
C LEU A 116 44.72 -26.41 -26.18
N ASN A 117 44.97 -26.49 -27.48
CA ASN A 117 44.01 -27.04 -28.43
C ASN A 117 44.70 -28.05 -29.35
N GLU A 118 43.90 -28.85 -30.06
CA GLU A 118 44.42 -29.86 -31.00
C GLU A 118 45.34 -29.27 -32.10
N SER A 119 45.32 -27.95 -32.31
CA SER A 119 46.16 -27.25 -33.29
C SER A 119 47.54 -26.84 -32.74
N ASN A 120 47.77 -26.91 -31.42
CA ASN A 120 49.07 -26.67 -30.80
C ASN A 120 49.40 -27.75 -29.75
N PRO A 121 49.77 -28.96 -30.19
CA PRO A 121 50.07 -30.09 -29.29
C PRO A 121 51.30 -29.83 -28.42
N ASP A 122 52.21 -28.97 -28.88
CA ASP A 122 53.47 -28.67 -28.20
C ASP A 122 53.32 -27.55 -27.15
N ALA A 123 52.14 -26.92 -27.04
CA ALA A 123 51.87 -25.82 -26.11
C ALA A 123 52.15 -26.19 -24.64
N VAL A 124 51.87 -27.44 -24.26
CA VAL A 124 52.14 -27.95 -22.91
C VAL A 124 53.65 -28.10 -22.70
N GLU A 125 54.36 -28.63 -23.70
CA GLU A 125 55.82 -28.81 -23.64
C GLU A 125 56.53 -27.45 -23.59
N ASP A 126 56.09 -26.47 -24.38
CA ASP A 126 56.61 -25.10 -24.34
C ASP A 126 56.37 -24.43 -22.99
N TYR A 127 55.16 -24.52 -22.43
CA TYR A 127 54.83 -23.96 -21.11
C TYR A 127 55.66 -24.58 -19.99
N LEU A 128 55.82 -25.90 -20.04
CA LEU A 128 56.59 -26.65 -19.06
C LEU A 128 58.09 -26.37 -19.20
N SER A 129 58.59 -26.21 -20.43
CA SER A 129 60.00 -25.89 -20.73
C SER A 129 60.37 -24.45 -20.33
N GLU A 130 59.43 -23.52 -20.40
CA GLU A 130 59.60 -22.15 -19.90
C GLU A 130 59.64 -22.08 -18.36
N SER A 131 59.05 -23.08 -17.68
CA SER A 131 59.05 -23.12 -16.22
C SER A 131 60.42 -23.56 -15.68
N GLU A 132 61.08 -22.71 -14.88
CA GLU A 132 62.41 -22.98 -14.28
C GLU A 132 62.50 -24.29 -13.46
N ASN A 133 61.36 -24.91 -13.13
CA ASN A 133 61.30 -26.08 -12.27
C ASN A 133 61.26 -27.41 -13.02
N LEU A 134 61.15 -27.43 -14.36
CA LEU A 134 61.04 -28.67 -15.12
C LEU A 134 62.24 -29.59 -14.90
N GLU A 135 63.45 -29.02 -14.96
CA GLU A 135 64.69 -29.77 -14.78
C GLU A 135 64.88 -30.26 -13.34
N TYR A 136 64.22 -29.61 -12.37
CA TYR A 136 64.16 -30.07 -10.98
C TYR A 136 63.24 -31.30 -10.84
N TYR A 137 62.06 -31.30 -11.47
CA TYR A 137 61.09 -32.41 -11.37
C TYR A 137 61.48 -33.67 -12.15
N ILE A 138 62.29 -33.55 -13.20
CA ILE A 138 62.69 -34.70 -14.06
C ILE A 138 63.95 -35.40 -13.52
N ASN A 139 64.77 -34.71 -12.72
CA ASN A 139 66.02 -35.24 -12.17
C ASN A 139 65.92 -35.79 -10.73
N GLU A 140 64.70 -35.88 -10.18
CA GLU A 140 64.39 -36.60 -8.93
C GLU A 140 63.67 -37.92 -9.23
#